data_AF-A0A505H4Q4-F1
#
_entry.id   AF-A0A505H4Q4-F1
#
_cell.length_a   1.000
_cell.length_b   1.000
_cell.length_c   1.000
_cell.angle_alpha   90.00
_cell.angle_beta   90.00
_cell.angle_gamma   90.00
#
_symmetry.space_group_name_H-M   'P 1'
#
loop_
_entity.id
_entity.type
_entity.pdbx_description
1 polymer ?
#
loop_
_entity_poly.entity_id
_entity_poly.type
_entity_poly.pdbx_seq_one_letter_code
_entity_poly.pdbx_strand_id
1 'polypeptide(L)'
;MTTPTPQQATDLLAEIDSTQKQARSTDAWPLVLFLLVISAAASIGLVGMALIDDSATQLTFLGASAAWLAAALVVYLVSALSWSRRSTLLLLTWLPVIILAFIAGVIADSLTAGSWVTFAAAGIVWVAGILGALLGLRR
;
A
#
# COMPACT_ATOMS: atom_id res chain seq x y z
N MET A 1 10.00 47.82 -8.46
CA MET A 1 10.19 46.39 -8.77
C MET A 1 11.54 46.27 -9.45
N THR A 2 12.52 45.66 -8.79
CA THR A 2 13.87 45.46 -9.35
C THR A 2 13.88 44.14 -10.10
N THR A 3 14.23 44.18 -11.38
CA THR A 3 14.44 42.99 -12.20
C THR A 3 15.57 42.16 -11.57
N PRO A 4 15.35 40.86 -11.28
CA PRO A 4 16.38 40.02 -10.69
C PRO A 4 17.58 39.93 -11.63
N THR A 5 18.78 39.87 -11.06
CA THR A 5 19.98 39.59 -11.86
C THR A 5 19.89 38.18 -12.45
N PRO A 6 20.56 37.88 -13.58
CA PRO A 6 20.55 36.54 -14.17
C PRO A 6 20.92 35.42 -13.18
N GLN A 7 21.79 35.74 -12.22
CA GLN A 7 22.23 34.81 -11.18
C GLN A 7 21.12 34.56 -10.15
N GLN A 8 20.46 35.62 -9.65
CA GLN A 8 19.29 35.50 -8.77
C GLN A 8 18.13 34.74 -9.42
N ALA A 9 17.91 34.93 -10.73
CA ALA A 9 16.90 34.18 -11.47
C ALA A 9 17.24 32.67 -11.53
N THR A 10 18.52 32.33 -11.68
CA THR A 10 18.97 30.93 -11.71
C THR A 10 18.80 30.26 -10.35
N ASP A 11 19.16 30.98 -9.27
CA ASP A 11 19.01 30.48 -7.90
C ASP A 11 17.54 30.25 -7.54
N LEU A 12 16.64 31.18 -7.90
CA LEU A 12 15.19 31.03 -7.69
C LEU A 12 14.60 29.85 -8.49
N LEU A 13 15.05 29.64 -9.73
CA LEU A 13 14.61 28.49 -10.53
C LEU A 13 15.09 27.16 -9.91
N ALA A 14 16.32 27.11 -9.41
CA ALA A 14 16.86 25.94 -8.72
C ALA A 14 16.09 25.65 -7.42
N GLU A 15 15.74 26.68 -6.65
CA GLU A 15 14.93 26.57 -5.44
C GLU A 15 13.52 26.03 -5.75
N ILE A 16 12.85 26.57 -6.78
CA ILE A 16 11.53 26.09 -7.21
C ILE A 16 11.60 24.63 -7.66
N ASP A 17 12.60 24.25 -8.46
CA ASP A 17 12.74 22.87 -8.93
C ASP A 17 13.01 21.90 -7.76
N SER A 18 13.85 22.31 -6.80
CA SER A 18 14.09 21.53 -5.57
C SER A 18 12.83 21.36 -4.74
N THR A 19 12.03 22.42 -4.58
CA THR A 19 10.77 22.42 -3.81
C THR A 19 9.72 21.54 -4.50
N GLN A 20 9.65 21.60 -5.83
CA GLN A 20 8.75 20.75 -6.62
C GLN A 20 9.15 19.27 -6.58
N LYS A 21 10.45 18.96 -6.57
CA LYS A 21 10.95 17.59 -6.39
C LYS A 21 10.65 17.07 -4.98
N GLN A 22 10.87 17.89 -3.96
CA GLN A 22 10.55 17.57 -2.57
C GLN A 22 9.06 17.26 -2.41
N ALA A 23 8.19 18.16 -2.88
CA ALA A 23 6.73 18.01 -2.81
C ALA A 23 6.24 16.75 -3.54
N ARG A 24 6.79 16.45 -4.73
CA ARG A 24 6.47 15.22 -5.47
C ARG A 24 6.83 13.95 -4.71
N SER A 25 7.95 13.96 -4.00
CA SER A 25 8.37 12.83 -3.15
C SER A 25 7.46 12.68 -1.93
N THR A 26 7.05 13.78 -1.30
CA THR A 26 6.18 13.77 -0.12
C THR A 26 4.79 13.25 -0.47
N ASP A 27 4.25 13.61 -1.65
CA ASP A 27 2.97 13.10 -2.15
C ASP A 27 2.98 11.57 -2.41
N ALA A 28 4.15 10.93 -2.46
CA ALA A 28 4.31 9.48 -2.67
C ALA A 28 3.88 8.65 -1.48
N TRP A 29 4.25 9.13 -0.30
CA TRP A 29 4.19 8.36 0.92
C TRP A 29 2.80 7.89 1.32
N PRO A 30 1.71 8.68 1.18
CA PRO A 30 0.37 8.20 1.52
C PRO A 30 -0.03 6.94 0.75
N LEU A 31 0.28 6.88 -0.55
CA LEU A 31 -0.02 5.72 -1.39
C LEU A 31 0.86 4.52 -1.00
N VAL A 32 2.14 4.76 -0.79
CA VAL A 32 3.14 3.73 -0.43
C VAL A 32 2.77 3.09 0.92
N LEU A 33 2.44 3.92 1.91
CA LEU A 33 1.98 3.48 3.22
C LEU A 33 0.67 2.69 3.10
N PHE A 34 -0.28 3.17 2.30
CA PHE A 34 -1.53 2.45 2.07
C PHE A 34 -1.28 1.04 1.53
N LEU A 35 -0.46 0.91 0.48
CA LEU A 35 -0.13 -0.37 -0.13
C LEU A 35 0.61 -1.32 0.83
N LEU A 36 1.53 -0.78 1.63
CA LEU A 36 2.22 -1.58 2.64
C LEU A 36 1.26 -2.07 3.72
N VAL A 37 0.39 -1.20 4.25
CA VAL A 37 -0.52 -1.56 5.33
C VAL A 37 -1.59 -2.54 4.86
N ILE A 38 -2.18 -2.36 3.67
CA ILE A 38 -3.17 -3.31 3.13
C ILE A 38 -2.55 -4.69 2.88
N SER A 39 -1.35 -4.74 2.32
CA SER A 39 -0.63 -6.00 2.11
C SER A 39 -0.19 -6.64 3.44
N ALA A 40 0.25 -5.85 4.42
CA ALA A 40 0.57 -6.33 5.76
C ALA A 40 -0.66 -6.98 6.40
N ALA A 41 -1.77 -6.23 6.45
CA ALA A 41 -3.02 -6.66 7.05
C ALA A 41 -3.57 -7.94 6.41
N ALA A 42 -3.58 -8.00 5.08
CA ALA A 42 -4.03 -9.18 4.35
C ALA A 42 -3.10 -10.37 4.56
N SER A 43 -1.78 -10.17 4.51
CA SER A 43 -0.79 -11.24 4.74
C SER A 43 -0.88 -11.79 6.17
N ILE A 44 -0.89 -10.91 7.18
CA ILE A 44 -1.02 -11.29 8.59
C ILE A 44 -2.35 -12.01 8.80
N GLY A 45 -3.46 -11.52 8.25
CA GLY A 45 -4.77 -12.16 8.33
C GLY A 45 -4.77 -13.60 7.82
N LEU A 46 -4.15 -13.84 6.65
CA LEU A 46 -4.00 -15.19 6.09
C LEU A 46 -3.10 -16.10 6.95
N VAL A 47 -1.99 -15.57 7.47
CA VAL A 47 -1.13 -16.32 8.40
C VAL A 47 -1.89 -16.71 9.66
N GLY A 48 -2.69 -15.79 10.21
CA GLY A 48 -3.55 -16.06 11.36
C GLY A 48 -4.56 -17.16 11.08
N MET A 49 -5.23 -17.14 9.93
CA MET A 49 -6.14 -18.22 9.52
C MET A 49 -5.43 -19.57 9.46
N ALA A 50 -4.25 -19.63 8.84
CA ALA A 50 -3.51 -20.88 8.68
C ALA A 50 -2.97 -21.47 10.00
N LEU A 51 -2.90 -20.68 11.07
CA LEU A 51 -2.34 -21.08 12.37
C LEU A 51 -3.38 -21.29 13.47
N ILE A 52 -4.61 -20.80 13.29
CA ILE A 52 -5.65 -20.82 14.31
C ILE A 52 -6.72 -21.79 13.85
N ASP A 53 -6.97 -22.86 14.60
CA ASP A 53 -8.01 -23.85 14.24
C ASP A 53 -9.42 -23.40 14.61
N ASP A 54 -9.57 -22.52 15.61
CA ASP A 54 -10.86 -22.03 16.08
C ASP A 54 -11.42 -20.92 15.18
N SER A 55 -12.54 -21.19 14.53
CA SER A 55 -13.19 -20.27 13.58
C SER A 55 -13.58 -18.91 14.17
N ALA A 56 -14.00 -18.84 15.44
CA ALA A 56 -14.36 -17.59 16.08
C ALA A 56 -13.12 -16.70 16.29
N THR A 57 -12.02 -17.31 16.72
CA THR A 57 -10.73 -16.65 16.90
C THR A 57 -10.12 -16.25 15.54
N GLN A 58 -10.23 -17.10 14.51
CA GLN A 58 -9.82 -16.77 13.14
C GLN A 58 -10.54 -15.53 12.62
N LEU A 59 -11.88 -15.48 12.73
CA LEU A 59 -12.67 -14.33 12.30
C LEU A 59 -12.34 -13.06 13.07
N THR A 60 -12.12 -13.18 14.38
CA THR A 60 -11.72 -12.05 15.23
C THR A 60 -10.36 -11.51 14.81
N PHE A 61 -9.41 -12.40 14.54
CA PHE A 61 -8.07 -12.04 14.10
C PHE A 61 -8.09 -11.37 12.72
N LEU A 62 -8.87 -11.92 11.78
CA LEU A 62 -9.06 -11.37 10.45
C LEU A 62 -9.79 -10.02 10.48
N GLY A 63 -10.75 -9.85 11.38
CA GLY A 63 -11.39 -8.56 11.65
C GLY A 63 -10.40 -7.54 12.22
N ALA A 64 -9.55 -7.96 13.15
CA ALA A 64 -8.50 -7.11 13.73
C ALA A 64 -7.45 -6.70 12.69
N SER A 65 -7.05 -7.61 11.80
CA SER A 65 -6.15 -7.27 10.70
C SER A 65 -6.83 -6.32 9.70
N ALA A 66 -8.10 -6.56 9.37
CA ALA A 66 -8.88 -5.69 8.51
C ALA A 66 -9.11 -4.28 9.10
N ALA A 67 -9.12 -4.13 10.43
CA ALA A 67 -9.26 -2.81 11.07
C ALA A 67 -8.13 -1.83 10.68
N TRP A 68 -6.92 -2.35 10.41
CA TRP A 68 -5.81 -1.54 9.91
C TRP A 68 -6.09 -0.90 8.54
N LEU A 69 -6.98 -1.51 7.73
CA LEU A 69 -7.40 -0.95 6.45
C LEU A 69 -8.14 0.38 6.63
N ALA A 70 -8.98 0.50 7.66
CA ALA A 70 -9.69 1.75 7.93
C ALA A 70 -8.71 2.87 8.24
N ALA A 71 -7.72 2.62 9.09
CA ALA A 71 -6.69 3.60 9.41
C ALA A 71 -5.85 3.97 8.17
N ALA A 72 -5.43 2.99 7.38
CA ALA A 72 -4.67 3.22 6.16
C ALA A 72 -5.46 4.04 5.13
N LEU A 73 -6.76 3.74 4.97
CA LEU A 73 -7.64 4.45 4.06
C LEU A 73 -7.81 5.90 4.49
N VAL A 74 -8.00 6.17 5.79
CA VAL A 74 -8.10 7.54 6.32
C VAL A 74 -6.81 8.32 6.05
N VAL A 75 -5.63 7.73 6.35
CA VAL A 75 -4.34 8.39 6.08
C VAL A 75 -4.18 8.69 4.59
N TYR A 76 -4.53 7.74 3.72
CA TYR A 76 -4.46 7.92 2.28
C TYR A 76 -5.39 9.04 1.80
N LEU A 77 -6.67 9.02 2.20
CA LEU A 77 -7.67 9.99 1.76
C LEU A 77 -7.38 11.41 2.26
N VAL A 78 -6.87 11.56 3.49
CA VAL A 78 -6.57 12.87 4.08
C VAL A 78 -5.25 13.43 3.55
N SER A 79 -4.23 12.58 3.37
CA SER A 79 -2.87 13.04 3.04
C SER A 79 -2.54 13.03 1.55
N ALA A 80 -3.31 12.35 0.70
CA ALA A 80 -3.08 12.35 -0.73
C ALA A 80 -3.52 13.69 -1.34
N LEU A 81 -2.61 14.67 -1.40
CA LEU A 81 -2.87 16.01 -1.92
C LEU A 81 -3.20 16.07 -3.42
N SER A 82 -2.89 15.03 -4.19
CA SER A 82 -3.23 14.99 -5.61
C SER A 82 -3.54 13.58 -6.11
N TRP A 83 -4.77 13.39 -6.60
CA TRP A 83 -5.19 12.16 -7.25
C TRP A 83 -4.54 12.09 -8.65
N SER A 84 -3.33 11.52 -8.73
CA SER A 84 -2.65 11.37 -10.03
C SER A 84 -3.23 10.19 -10.84
N ARG A 85 -3.26 10.32 -12.17
CA ARG A 85 -3.65 9.21 -13.08
C ARG A 85 -2.79 7.95 -12.85
N ARG A 86 -1.50 8.12 -12.54
CA ARG A 86 -0.59 6.99 -12.24
C ARG A 86 -0.90 6.32 -10.92
N SER A 87 -1.23 7.06 -9.86
CA SER A 87 -1.65 6.50 -8.57
C SER A 87 -2.91 5.64 -8.74
N THR A 88 -3.84 6.09 -9.59
CA THR A 88 -5.06 5.35 -9.93
C THR A 88 -4.74 4.06 -10.68
N LEU A 89 -3.88 4.13 -11.70
CA LEU A 89 -3.45 2.93 -12.44
C LEU A 89 -2.72 1.93 -11.53
N LEU A 90 -1.86 2.42 -10.65
CA LEU A 90 -1.16 1.58 -9.68
C LEU A 90 -2.14 0.89 -8.73
N LEU A 91 -3.11 1.63 -8.16
CA LEU A 91 -4.17 1.03 -7.34
C LEU A 91 -5.01 0.02 -8.13
N LEU A 92 -5.44 0.36 -9.35
CA LEU A 92 -6.27 -0.52 -10.18
C LEU A 92 -5.54 -1.78 -10.63
N THR A 93 -4.21 -1.76 -10.72
CA THR A 93 -3.43 -2.96 -11.05
C THR A 93 -3.10 -3.78 -9.80
N TRP A 94 -2.78 -3.11 -8.69
CA TRP A 94 -2.34 -3.79 -7.47
C TRP A 94 -3.46 -4.36 -6.62
N LEU A 95 -4.55 -3.60 -6.46
CA LEU A 95 -5.62 -3.94 -5.55
C LEU A 95 -6.34 -5.25 -5.96
N PRO A 96 -6.61 -5.52 -7.26
CA PRO A 96 -7.14 -6.81 -7.69
C PRO A 96 -6.19 -7.97 -7.39
N VAL A 97 -4.87 -7.80 -7.54
CA VAL A 97 -3.90 -8.87 -7.26
C VAL A 97 -3.94 -9.27 -5.79
N ILE A 98 -3.97 -8.28 -4.89
CA ILE A 98 -4.06 -8.53 -3.44
C ILE A 98 -5.39 -9.21 -3.10
N ILE A 99 -6.51 -8.70 -3.64
CA ILE A 99 -7.83 -9.27 -3.39
C ILE A 99 -7.91 -10.71 -3.89
N LEU A 100 -7.44 -11.00 -5.11
CA LEU A 100 -7.48 -12.35 -5.68
C LEU A 100 -6.60 -13.32 -4.90
N ALA A 101 -5.38 -12.92 -4.53
CA ALA A 101 -4.49 -13.74 -3.72
C ALA A 101 -5.07 -13.99 -2.31
N PHE A 102 -5.71 -12.98 -1.71
CA PHE A 102 -6.39 -13.11 -0.43
C PHE A 102 -7.58 -14.07 -0.49
N ILE A 103 -8.47 -13.89 -1.47
CA ILE A 103 -9.62 -14.78 -1.67
C ILE A 103 -9.15 -16.21 -1.93
N ALA A 104 -8.13 -16.40 -2.76
CA ALA A 104 -7.57 -17.72 -3.03
C ALA A 104 -7.01 -18.38 -1.76
N GLY A 105 -6.33 -17.62 -0.90
CA GLY A 105 -5.85 -18.09 0.40
C GLY A 105 -6.99 -18.50 1.33
N VAL A 106 -8.02 -17.66 1.46
CA VAL A 106 -9.21 -17.96 2.28
C VAL A 106 -9.93 -19.23 1.78
N ILE A 107 -10.11 -19.36 0.47
CA ILE A 107 -10.74 -20.55 -0.13
C ILE A 107 -9.87 -21.79 0.14
N ALA A 108 -8.55 -21.70 -0.08
CA ALA A 108 -7.64 -22.81 0.16
C ALA A 108 -7.67 -23.30 1.61
N ASP A 109 -7.72 -22.36 2.57
CA ASP A 109 -7.85 -22.69 3.99
C ASP A 109 -9.19 -23.37 4.30
N SER A 110 -10.29 -22.88 3.73
CA SER A 110 -11.62 -23.48 3.93
C SER A 110 -11.77 -24.89 3.37
N LEU A 111 -11.04 -25.22 2.30
CA LEU A 111 -11.05 -26.53 1.66
C LEU A 111 -10.04 -27.51 2.28
N THR A 112 -8.90 -26.97 2.70
CA THR A 112 -7.76 -27.73 3.24
C THR A 112 -7.11 -26.93 4.38
N ALA A 113 -7.70 -27.03 5.57
CA ALA A 113 -7.19 -26.36 6.77
C ALA A 113 -5.72 -26.74 7.02
N GLY A 114 -4.88 -25.74 7.34
CA GLY A 114 -3.44 -25.93 7.57
C GLY A 114 -2.61 -26.20 6.30
N SER A 115 -3.19 -26.01 5.12
CA SER A 115 -2.47 -26.14 3.86
C SER A 115 -1.38 -25.07 3.71
N TRP A 116 -0.22 -25.46 3.17
CA TRP A 116 0.87 -24.55 2.85
C TRP A 116 0.46 -23.46 1.84
N VAL A 117 -0.62 -23.68 1.09
CA VAL A 117 -1.16 -22.74 0.08
C VAL A 117 -1.57 -21.42 0.73
N THR A 118 -2.17 -21.43 1.92
CA THR A 118 -2.56 -20.21 2.63
C THR A 118 -1.33 -19.37 3.02
N PHE A 119 -0.25 -20.02 3.45
CA PHE A 119 1.03 -19.36 3.72
C PHE A 119 1.69 -18.82 2.44
N ALA A 120 1.64 -19.57 1.34
CA ALA A 120 2.16 -19.11 0.06
C ALA A 120 1.39 -17.87 -0.44
N ALA A 121 0.06 -17.87 -0.32
CA ALA A 121 -0.77 -16.72 -0.64
C ALA A 121 -0.41 -15.51 0.24
N ALA A 122 -0.22 -15.71 1.55
CA ALA A 122 0.21 -14.66 2.46
C ALA A 122 1.58 -14.07 2.07
N GLY A 123 2.55 -14.92 1.71
CA GLY A 123 3.87 -14.50 1.25
C GLY A 123 3.82 -13.73 -0.07
N ILE A 124 3.00 -14.18 -1.03
CA ILE A 124 2.76 -13.47 -2.30
C ILE A 124 2.19 -12.09 -2.01
N VAL A 125 1.12 -11.98 -1.21
CA VAL A 125 0.50 -10.70 -0.85
C VAL A 125 1.52 -9.73 -0.23
N TRP A 126 2.41 -10.25 0.62
CA TRP A 126 3.44 -9.45 1.27
C TRP A 126 4.49 -8.91 0.28
N VAL A 127 5.13 -9.80 -0.49
CA VAL A 127 6.16 -9.42 -1.46
C VAL A 127 5.59 -8.47 -2.51
N ALA A 128 4.39 -8.77 -2.98
CA ALA A 128 3.73 -7.99 -3.99
C ALA A 128 3.38 -6.59 -3.45
N GLY A 129 2.95 -6.47 -2.19
CA GLY A 129 2.80 -5.20 -1.48
C GLY A 129 4.07 -4.35 -1.46
N ILE A 130 5.21 -4.95 -1.12
CA ILE A 130 6.51 -4.26 -1.12
C ILE A 130 6.86 -3.77 -2.52
N LEU A 131 6.69 -4.60 -3.54
CA LEU A 131 6.97 -4.23 -4.93
C LEU A 131 6.07 -3.08 -5.39
N GLY A 132 4.77 -3.11 -5.07
CA GLY A 132 3.84 -2.02 -5.36
C GLY A 132 4.21 -0.72 -4.66
N ALA A 133 4.63 -0.80 -3.40
CA ALA A 133 5.11 0.33 -2.62
C ALA A 133 6.38 0.95 -3.23
N LEU A 134 7.36 0.13 -3.64
CA LEU A 134 8.59 0.58 -4.31
C LEU A 134 8.29 1.23 -5.66
N LEU A 135 7.35 0.68 -6.43
CA LEU A 135 6.89 1.30 -7.69
C LEU A 135 6.21 2.65 -7.43
N GLY A 136 5.50 2.78 -6.31
CA GLY A 136 4.89 4.03 -5.86
C GLY A 136 5.91 5.13 -5.50
N LEU A 137 7.13 4.74 -5.12
CA LEU A 137 8.25 5.65 -4.79
C LEU A 137 9.08 6.10 -6.00
N ARG A 138 8.99 5.44 -7.16
CA ARG A 138 9.72 5.80 -8.39
C ARG A 138 9.18 7.08 -9.08
N ARG A 139 8.76 8.08 -8.28
CA ARG A 139 8.15 9.34 -8.73
C ARG A 139 9.13 10.33 -9.34
#